data_AF-A0A2N9EZB1-F1
#
_entry.id   AF-A0A2N9EZB1-F1
#
_cell.length_a   1.000
_cell.length_b   1.000
_cell.length_c   1.000
_cell.angle_alpha   90.00
_cell.angle_beta   90.00
_cell.angle_gamma   90.00
#
_symmetry.space_group_name_H-M   'P 1'
#
loop_
_entity.id
_entity.type
_entity.pdbx_description
1 polymer ?
#
loop_
_entity_poly.entity_id
_entity_poly.type
_entity_poly.pdbx_seq_one_letter_code
_entity_poly.pdbx_strand_id
1 'polypeptide(L)'
;MSTMKFCRECNNILYPKEDKEEKRLLYACRNCDHQEIADDNCVYRNEVHHSVGERTQVLQDVAADPTLPRTKAVRCTQCNHGEAVFFQVKFLFDLNCFGYCC
;
A
#
# COMPACT_ATOMS: atom_id res chain seq x y z
N MET A 1 -11.67 4.46 -3.53
CA MET A 1 -10.64 4.24 -2.48
C MET A 1 -10.75 5.39 -1.53
N SER A 2 -11.03 5.14 -0.24
CA SER A 2 -11.14 6.20 0.76
C SER A 2 -9.74 6.74 1.08
N THR A 3 -9.35 7.84 0.44
CA THR A 3 -8.08 8.54 0.72
C THR A 3 -8.28 9.53 1.87
N MET A 4 -7.35 9.55 2.85
CA MET A 4 -7.41 10.54 3.94
C MET A 4 -7.24 11.96 3.39
N LYS A 5 -8.15 12.87 3.75
CA LYS A 5 -8.12 14.28 3.36
C LYS A 5 -7.62 15.16 4.50
N PHE A 6 -6.83 16.17 4.15
CA PHE A 6 -6.24 17.13 5.10
C PHE A 6 -6.71 18.54 4.80
N CYS A 7 -6.91 19.33 5.86
CA CYS A 7 -7.29 20.73 5.76
C CYS A 7 -6.15 21.55 5.16
N ARG A 8 -6.45 22.42 4.19
CA ARG A 8 -5.47 23.28 3.53
C ARG A 8 -4.90 24.39 4.42
N GLU A 9 -5.61 24.76 5.48
CA GLU A 9 -5.22 25.87 6.36
C GLU A 9 -4.32 25.41 7.52
N CYS A 10 -4.71 24.33 8.20
CA CYS A 10 -4.03 23.88 9.42
C CYS A 10 -3.42 22.47 9.32
N ASN A 11 -3.45 21.84 8.14
CA ASN A 11 -2.92 20.50 7.88
C ASN A 11 -3.42 19.40 8.85
N ASN A 12 -4.58 19.62 9.48
CA ASN A 12 -5.25 18.61 10.31
C ASN A 12 -6.14 17.71 9.46
N ILE A 13 -6.37 16.48 9.93
CA ILE A 13 -7.25 15.52 9.26
C ILE A 13 -8.69 16.07 9.23
N LEU A 14 -9.34 15.99 8.06
CA LEU A 14 -10.74 16.33 7.91
C LEU A 14 -11.63 15.13 8.28
N TYR A 15 -12.74 15.43 8.95
CA TYR A 15 -13.69 14.42 9.42
C TYR A 15 -14.98 14.47 8.59
N PRO A 16 -15.59 13.31 8.29
CA PRO A 16 -16.88 13.25 7.61
C PRO A 16 -17.97 13.90 8.47
N LYS A 17 -18.79 14.75 7.87
CA LYS A 17 -19.91 15.48 8.47
C LYS A 17 -21.09 15.47 7.49
N GLU A 18 -22.30 15.23 7.99
CA GLU A 18 -23.52 15.30 7.18
C GLU A 18 -24.03 16.74 7.09
N ASP A 19 -24.34 17.19 5.88
CA ASP A 19 -25.21 18.35 5.65
C ASP A 19 -26.67 17.88 5.55
N LYS A 20 -27.49 18.25 6.53
CA LYS A 20 -28.88 17.78 6.66
C LYS A 20 -29.85 18.45 5.69
N GLU A 21 -29.52 19.67 5.22
CA GLU A 21 -30.40 20.44 4.34
C GLU A 21 -30.31 19.89 2.92
N GLU A 22 -29.09 19.77 2.42
CA GLU A 22 -28.79 19.27 1.07
C GLU A 22 -28.67 17.74 1.01
N LYS A 23 -28.61 17.05 2.16
CA LYS A 23 -28.38 15.59 2.29
C LYS A 23 -27.10 15.13 1.59
N ARG A 24 -26.01 15.87 1.83
CA ARG A 24 -24.70 15.63 1.22
C ARG A 24 -23.63 15.36 2.27
N LEU A 25 -22.64 14.56 1.90
CA LEU A 25 -21.46 14.30 2.73
C LEU A 25 -20.45 15.44 2.56
N LEU A 26 -20.03 16.01 3.67
CA LEU A 26 -18.98 17.01 3.77
C LEU A 26 -17.79 16.45 4.55
N TYR A 27 -16.62 17.03 4.33
CA TYR A 27 -15.43 16.86 5.15
C TYR A 27 -15.13 18.18 5.86
N ALA A 28 -15.11 18.17 7.19
CA ALA A 28 -14.94 19.36 8.03
C ALA A 28 -13.73 19.23 8.94
N CYS A 29 -13.00 20.33 9.12
CA CYS A 29 -11.95 20.39 10.13
C CYS A 29 -12.57 20.57 11.53
N ARG A 30 -11.88 20.08 12.57
CA ARG A 30 -12.26 20.35 13.97
C ARG A 30 -11.60 21.61 14.55
N ASN A 31 -10.52 22.07 13.91
CA ASN A 31 -9.67 23.14 14.43
C ASN A 31 -9.91 24.49 13.75
N CYS A 32 -10.58 24.51 12.60
CA CYS A 32 -10.97 25.70 11.84
C CYS A 32 -12.34 25.47 11.18
N ASP A 33 -12.90 26.51 10.58
CA ASP A 33 -14.22 26.48 9.93
C ASP A 33 -14.20 25.92 8.50
N HIS A 34 -13.05 25.41 8.05
CA HIS A 34 -12.88 24.83 6.72
C HIS A 34 -13.75 23.58 6.53
N GLN A 35 -14.54 23.60 5.45
CA GLN A 35 -15.43 22.51 5.05
C GLN A 35 -15.35 22.33 3.53
N GLU A 36 -15.37 21.08 3.07
CA GLU A 36 -15.36 20.74 1.65
C GLU A 36 -16.36 19.62 1.36
N ILE A 37 -16.83 19.54 0.11
CA ILE A 37 -17.78 18.52 -0.32
C ILE A 37 -17.01 17.22 -0.60
N ALA A 38 -17.54 16.08 -0.16
CA ALA A 38 -16.98 14.78 -0.48
C ALA A 38 -17.18 14.43 -1.95
N ASP A 39 -16.12 13.91 -2.59
CA ASP A 39 -16.16 13.41 -3.98
C ASP A 39 -16.74 11.99 -4.06
N ASP A 40 -16.60 11.21 -2.97
CA ASP A 40 -17.07 9.84 -2.83
C ASP A 40 -17.83 9.71 -1.49
N ASN A 41 -18.88 8.89 -1.47
CA ASN A 41 -19.69 8.63 -0.29
C ASN A 41 -19.12 7.52 0.61
N CYS A 42 -18.04 6.86 0.17
CA CYS A 42 -17.37 5.81 0.93
C CYS A 42 -16.47 6.38 2.04
N VAL A 43 -17.03 6.54 3.25
CA VAL A 43 -16.31 7.05 4.43
C VAL A 43 -15.28 6.05 4.98
N TYR A 44 -15.65 4.77 5.02
CA TYR A 44 -14.80 3.72 5.56
C TYR A 44 -15.02 2.43 4.78
N ARG A 45 -13.92 1.77 4.41
CA ARG A 45 -13.91 0.46 3.79
C ARG A 45 -12.93 -0.41 4.56
N ASN A 46 -13.45 -1.48 5.16
CA ASN A 46 -12.62 -2.54 5.70
C ASN A 46 -12.51 -3.66 4.68
N GLU A 47 -11.35 -3.83 4.06
CA GLU A 47 -11.08 -4.95 3.17
C GLU A 47 -10.34 -6.02 3.96
N VAL A 48 -11.07 -7.05 4.39
CA VAL A 48 -10.45 -8.21 5.03
C VAL A 48 -9.86 -9.08 3.92
N HIS A 49 -8.60 -8.82 3.57
CA HIS A 49 -7.86 -9.65 2.64
C HIS A 49 -7.51 -10.99 3.29
N HIS A 50 -8.29 -12.03 2.98
CA HIS A 50 -7.84 -13.41 3.14
C HIS A 50 -7.04 -13.81 1.88
N SER A 51 -5.83 -13.29 1.73
CA SER A 51 -4.87 -13.84 0.78
C SER A 51 -3.47 -13.30 1.04
N VAL A 52 -2.68 -14.19 1.59
CA VAL A 52 -1.31 -14.51 1.19
C VAL A 52 -0.90 -13.81 -0.10
N GLY A 53 0.05 -12.89 0.04
CA GLY A 53 0.49 -12.06 -1.07
C GLY A 53 0.43 -10.58 -0.74
N GLU A 54 0.82 -10.20 0.49
CA GLU A 54 1.61 -8.99 0.60
C GLU A 54 2.76 -9.17 -0.38
N ARG A 55 2.68 -8.50 -1.53
CA ARG A 55 3.88 -8.14 -2.27
C ARG A 55 4.71 -7.37 -1.25
N THR A 56 5.62 -8.07 -0.58
CA THR A 56 6.67 -7.45 0.20
C THR A 56 7.21 -6.35 -0.69
N GLN A 57 7.22 -5.11 -0.17
CA GLN A 57 7.80 -3.99 -0.89
C GLN A 57 9.11 -4.49 -1.49
N VAL A 58 9.20 -4.44 -2.82
CA VAL A 58 10.35 -4.98 -3.55
C VAL A 58 11.54 -4.12 -3.18
N LEU A 59 12.30 -4.56 -2.18
CA LEU A 59 13.51 -3.89 -1.75
C LEU A 59 14.60 -4.28 -2.75
N GLN A 60 15.07 -3.31 -3.52
CA GLN A 60 16.16 -3.51 -4.49
C GLN A 60 17.45 -4.00 -3.80
N ASP A 61 17.60 -3.70 -2.51
CA ASP A 61 18.78 -4.06 -1.71
C ASP A 61 18.88 -5.55 -1.40
N VAL A 62 17.82 -6.34 -1.62
CA VAL A 62 17.87 -7.81 -1.42
C VAL A 62 18.94 -8.45 -2.31
N ALA A 63 19.13 -7.95 -3.53
CA ALA A 63 20.13 -8.48 -4.45
C ALA A 63 21.58 -8.27 -3.95
N ALA A 64 21.80 -7.31 -3.04
CA ALA A 64 23.11 -7.02 -2.46
C ALA A 64 23.43 -7.86 -1.22
N ASP A 65 22.45 -8.55 -0.63
CA ASP A 65 22.67 -9.36 0.56
C ASP A 65 23.54 -10.59 0.23
N PRO A 66 24.75 -10.72 0.83
CA PRO A 66 25.63 -11.86 0.60
C PRO A 66 25.18 -13.13 1.33
N THR A 67 24.24 -13.04 2.27
CA THR A 67 23.75 -14.17 3.06
C THR A 67 22.62 -14.95 2.38
N LEU A 68 22.02 -14.39 1.33
CA LEU A 68 20.95 -15.03 0.58
C LEU A 68 21.47 -15.99 -0.50
N PRO A 69 20.78 -17.11 -0.75
CA PRO A 69 21.19 -18.08 -1.76
C PRO A 69 21.01 -17.53 -3.17
N ARG A 70 22.00 -17.79 -4.03
CA ARG A 70 22.05 -17.39 -5.44
C ARG A 70 22.03 -18.61 -6.36
N THR A 71 21.36 -18.51 -7.50
CA THR A 71 21.36 -19.56 -8.52
C THR A 71 21.60 -18.98 -9.91
N LYS A 72 22.24 -19.79 -10.76
CA LYS A 72 22.50 -19.52 -12.18
C LYS A 72 21.55 -20.25 -13.12
N ALA A 73 20.66 -21.06 -12.56
CA ALA A 73 19.74 -21.90 -13.33
C ALA A 73 18.59 -21.09 -13.96
N VAL A 74 18.31 -19.90 -13.45
CA VAL A 74 17.22 -19.03 -13.89
C VAL A 74 17.80 -17.75 -14.47
N ARG A 75 17.37 -17.39 -15.68
CA ARG A 75 17.70 -16.11 -16.31
C ARG A 75 16.59 -15.10 -16.08
N CYS A 76 16.95 -13.85 -15.85
CA CYS A 76 15.98 -12.77 -15.68
C CYS A 76 15.18 -12.54 -16.98
N THR A 77 13.86 -12.47 -16.89
CA THR A 77 12.99 -12.22 -18.06
C THR A 77 13.04 -10.78 -18.58
N GLN A 78 13.56 -9.83 -17.78
CA GLN A 78 13.67 -8.41 -18.14
C GLN A 78 15.01 -8.06 -18.76
N CYS A 79 16.13 -8.52 -18.18
CA CYS A 79 17.48 -8.16 -18.61
C CYS A 79 18.36 -9.34 -19.04
N ASN A 80 17.85 -10.58 -18.99
CA ASN A 80 18.57 -11.80 -19.36
C ASN A 80 19.86 -12.06 -18.57
N HIS A 81 20.02 -11.41 -17.42
CA HIS A 81 21.13 -11.68 -16.50
C HIS A 81 21.03 -13.12 -15.96
N GLY A 82 22.19 -13.75 -15.79
CA GLY A 82 22.32 -15.17 -15.49
C GLY A 82 22.38 -15.52 -14.01
N GLU A 83 22.13 -14.57 -13.12
CA GLU A 83 22.14 -14.78 -11.68
C GLU A 83 20.86 -14.22 -11.04
N ALA A 84 20.29 -14.99 -10.13
CA ALA A 84 19.12 -14.58 -9.35
C ALA A 84 19.26 -15.01 -7.87
N VAL A 85 18.84 -14.12 -6.98
CA VAL A 85 18.72 -14.34 -5.53
C VAL A 85 17.31 -14.85 -5.22
N PHE A 86 17.21 -15.86 -4.36
CA PHE A 86 15.93 -16.37 -3.90
C PHE A 86 15.82 -16.26 -2.39
N PHE A 87 14.63 -15.91 -1.89
CA PHE A 87 14.33 -16.01 -0.48
C PHE A 87 12.88 -16.42 -0.26
N GLN A 88 12.65 -17.06 0.88
CA GLN A 88 11.34 -17.53 1.28
C GLN A 88 10.83 -16.63 2.41
N VAL A 89 9.68 -16.00 2.20
CA VAL A 89 9.00 -15.29 3.27
C VAL A 89 7.97 -16.22 3.87
N LYS A 90 8.09 -16.45 5.18
CA LYS A 90 7.08 -17.20 5.92
C LYS A 90 6.06 -16.22 6.46
N PHE A 91 4.88 -16.20 5.85
CA PHE A 91 3.71 -15.62 6.47
C PHE A 91 2.99 -16.70 7.27
N LEU A 92 2.19 -16.29 8.26
CA LEU A 92 1.50 -17.18 9.21
C LEU A 92 0.71 -18.34 8.58
N PHE A 93 0.40 -18.26 7.27
CA PHE A 93 -0.40 -19.25 6.57
C PHE A 93 0.13 -19.71 5.21
N ASP A 94 1.27 -19.21 4.70
CA ASP A 94 1.78 -19.67 3.40
C ASP A 94 3.29 -19.46 3.19
N LEU A 95 3.84 -20.33 2.35
CA LEU A 95 5.23 -20.35 1.91
C LEU A 95 5.33 -19.75 0.50
N ASN A 96 5.82 -18.51 0.40
CA ASN A 96 6.08 -17.88 -0.90
C ASN A 96 7.58 -17.77 -1.14
N CYS A 97 8.05 -18.37 -2.24
CA CYS A 97 9.40 -18.20 -2.74
C CYS A 97 9.42 -17.05 -3.74
N PHE A 98 10.25 -16.04 -3.49
CA PHE A 98 10.46 -14.92 -4.40
C PHE A 98 11.86 -15.00 -5.02
N GLY A 99 11.96 -14.67 -6.30
CA GLY A 99 13.22 -14.61 -7.05
C GLY A 99 13.49 -13.19 -7.56
N TYR A 100 14.70 -12.70 -7.35
CA TYR A 100 15.15 -11.36 -7.74
C TYR A 100 16.39 -11.45 -8.63
N CYS A 101 16.44 -10.62 -9.67
CA CYS A 101 17.60 -10.51 -10.55
C CYS A 101 18.75 -9.84 -9.80
N CYS A 102 19.96 -10.39 -9.93
CA CYS A 102 21.19 -9.68 -9.57
C CYS A 102 21.56 -8.62 -10.62
#